data_AF-A0A520BFJ2-F1
#
_entry.id   AF-A0A520BFJ2-F1
#
_cell.length_a   1.000
_cell.length_b   1.000
_cell.length_c   1.000
_cell.angle_alpha   90.00
_cell.angle_beta   90.00
_cell.angle_gamma   90.00
#
_symmetry.space_group_name_H-M   'P 1'
#
loop_
_entity.id
_entity.type
_entity.pdbx_description
1 polymer ?
#
loop_
_entity_poly.entity_id
_entity_poly.type
_entity_poly.pdbx_seq_one_letter_code
_entity_poly.pdbx_strand_id
1 'polypeptide(L)'
;MLSEKYTGFINSRIQMHFWYVIQTKSSKIKKLVSVLSRHRLEYYLPMVTLSPSFKDNHGTEIILLLNSCVFVKLSEISVVEKVSKHGNVLYWLNKPALIPDSEILLLRNFLEKKSIIKIERVPVYMNRLLSSNKMHFDEELQSYHLTLTAIGIKLIAHLKLYSTGLDDKKPHSSMTLYKKNNFKLAQRL
;
A
#
# COMPACT_ATOMS: atom_id res chain seq x y z
N MET A 1 4.19 20.55 -48.83
CA MET A 1 4.30 19.10 -48.53
C MET A 1 5.36 18.81 -47.46
N LEU A 2 5.27 19.44 -46.28
CA LEU A 2 6.21 19.21 -45.15
C LEU A 2 5.51 19.04 -43.79
N SER A 3 4.17 19.18 -43.70
CA SER A 3 3.46 19.06 -42.41
C SER A 3 2.98 17.65 -42.07
N GLU A 4 2.80 16.76 -43.05
CA GLU A 4 2.24 15.41 -42.81
C GLU A 4 3.27 14.42 -42.25
N LYS A 5 4.57 14.72 -42.33
CA LYS A 5 5.62 13.83 -41.79
C LYS A 5 5.87 14.03 -40.29
N TYR A 6 5.49 15.19 -39.73
CA TYR A 6 5.69 15.48 -38.31
C TYR A 6 4.54 14.98 -37.42
N THR A 7 3.32 14.84 -37.96
CA THR A 7 2.19 14.25 -37.23
C THR A 7 2.32 12.74 -37.01
N GLY A 8 3.16 12.06 -37.80
CA GLY A 8 3.42 10.62 -37.69
C GLY A 8 4.32 10.21 -36.52
N PHE A 9 5.15 11.12 -35.98
CA PHE A 9 6.12 10.79 -34.92
C PHE A 9 5.66 11.14 -33.50
N ILE A 10 4.70 12.07 -33.34
CA ILE A 10 4.15 12.47 -32.02
C ILE A 10 3.11 11.49 -31.46
N ASN A 11 2.72 10.47 -32.24
CA ASN A 11 1.82 9.40 -31.80
C ASN A 11 2.54 8.20 -31.14
N SER A 12 3.80 8.37 -30.73
CA SER A 12 4.41 7.48 -29.72
C SER A 12 3.70 7.71 -28.37
N ARG A 13 2.57 7.02 -28.25
CA ARG A 13 1.55 6.99 -27.21
C ARG A 13 2.12 7.23 -25.79
N ILE A 14 1.91 8.42 -25.24
CA ILE A 14 1.97 8.60 -23.79
C ILE A 14 0.73 7.91 -23.22
N GLN A 15 0.87 6.64 -22.90
CA GLN A 15 -0.21 5.87 -22.29
C GLN A 15 -0.19 6.16 -20.78
N MET A 16 -1.12 7.02 -20.35
CA MET A 16 -1.30 7.36 -18.94
C MET A 16 -1.89 6.16 -18.21
N HIS A 17 -1.21 5.69 -17.17
CA HIS A 17 -1.65 4.57 -16.35
C HIS A 17 -2.07 5.06 -14.97
N PHE A 18 -3.18 4.54 -14.46
CA PHE A 18 -3.72 4.88 -13.16
C PHE A 18 -3.99 3.62 -12.33
N TRP A 19 -3.81 3.73 -11.01
CA TRP A 19 -4.21 2.67 -10.09
C TRP A 19 -5.67 2.83 -9.68
N TYR A 20 -6.43 1.77 -9.88
CA TYR A 20 -7.81 1.62 -9.44
C TYR A 20 -7.90 0.57 -8.34
N VAL A 21 -8.94 0.63 -7.53
CA VAL A 21 -9.21 -0.37 -6.49
C VAL A 21 -10.43 -1.19 -6.87
N ILE A 22 -10.28 -2.52 -6.87
CA ILE A 22 -11.38 -3.47 -7.02
C ILE A 22 -11.58 -4.20 -5.70
N GLN A 23 -12.72 -3.97 -5.07
CA GLN A 23 -13.17 -4.66 -3.88
C GLN A 23 -13.94 -5.92 -4.27
N THR A 24 -13.62 -7.05 -3.65
CA THR A 24 -14.36 -8.28 -3.91
C THR A 24 -14.41 -9.14 -2.64
N LYS A 25 -15.18 -10.22 -2.66
CA LYS A 25 -15.19 -11.16 -1.52
C LYS A 25 -13.90 -11.97 -1.53
N SER A 26 -13.34 -12.31 -0.36
CA SER A 26 -12.10 -13.09 -0.26
C SER A 26 -12.13 -14.40 -1.07
N SER A 27 -13.30 -15.05 -1.18
CA SER A 27 -13.49 -16.27 -2.00
C SER A 27 -13.33 -16.03 -3.52
N LYS A 28 -13.55 -14.80 -4.00
CA LYS A 28 -13.49 -14.44 -5.42
C LYS A 28 -12.15 -13.83 -5.83
N ILE A 29 -11.28 -13.46 -4.87
CA ILE A 29 -9.98 -12.83 -5.15
C ILE A 29 -9.11 -13.72 -6.03
N LYS A 30 -9.01 -15.02 -5.75
CA LYS A 30 -8.21 -15.95 -6.56
C LYS A 30 -8.64 -15.95 -8.03
N LYS A 31 -9.96 -15.91 -8.28
CA LYS A 31 -10.53 -15.82 -9.63
C LYS A 31 -10.20 -14.48 -10.29
N LEU A 32 -10.36 -13.37 -9.56
CA LEU A 32 -10.01 -12.03 -10.06
C LEU A 32 -8.52 -11.95 -10.45
N VAL A 33 -7.62 -12.39 -9.58
CA VAL A 33 -6.18 -12.43 -9.82
C VAL A 33 -5.81 -13.29 -11.03
N SER A 34 -6.47 -14.44 -11.20
CA SER A 34 -6.28 -15.29 -12.38
C SER A 34 -6.69 -14.58 -13.67
N VAL A 35 -7.82 -13.87 -13.66
CA VAL A 35 -8.29 -13.07 -14.82
C VAL A 35 -7.30 -11.94 -15.12
N LEU A 36 -6.88 -11.18 -14.12
CA LEU A 36 -5.91 -10.09 -14.28
C LEU A 36 -4.59 -10.59 -14.88
N SER A 37 -4.07 -11.69 -14.35
CA SER A 37 -2.85 -12.34 -14.85
C SER A 37 -3.00 -12.82 -16.29
N ARG A 38 -4.14 -13.42 -16.65
CA ARG A 38 -4.42 -13.88 -18.02
C ARG A 38 -4.43 -12.72 -19.02
N HIS A 39 -4.92 -11.56 -18.61
CA HIS A 39 -4.95 -10.34 -19.43
C HIS A 39 -3.64 -9.53 -19.36
N ARG A 40 -2.61 -10.02 -18.65
CA ARG A 40 -1.32 -9.34 -18.45
C ARG A 40 -1.48 -7.92 -17.88
N LEU A 41 -2.48 -7.75 -17.02
CA LEU A 41 -2.71 -6.48 -16.32
C LEU A 41 -1.81 -6.43 -15.08
N GLU A 42 -1.19 -5.28 -14.84
CA GLU A 42 -0.42 -5.04 -13.63
C GLU A 42 -1.37 -4.86 -12.45
N TYR A 43 -1.12 -5.58 -11.36
CA TYR A 43 -1.91 -5.50 -10.14
C TYR A 43 -1.05 -5.65 -8.89
N TYR A 44 -1.56 -5.15 -7.78
CA TYR A 44 -0.99 -5.29 -6.46
C TYR A 44 -2.06 -5.80 -5.48
N LEU A 45 -1.71 -6.86 -4.76
CA LEU A 45 -2.57 -7.47 -3.75
C LEU A 45 -2.04 -7.10 -2.36
N PRO A 46 -2.73 -6.23 -1.59
CA PRO A 46 -2.28 -5.79 -0.29
C PRO A 46 -2.48 -6.92 0.74
N MET A 47 -1.46 -7.73 0.91
CA MET A 47 -1.43 -8.82 1.88
C MET A 47 -0.84 -8.32 3.20
N VAL A 48 -1.54 -8.57 4.28
CA VAL A 48 -1.19 -8.18 5.65
C VAL A 48 -0.82 -9.43 6.41
N THR A 49 0.39 -9.46 6.95
CA THR A 49 0.77 -10.42 7.98
C THR A 49 0.30 -9.94 9.34
N LEU A 50 -0.54 -10.73 10.00
CA LEU A 50 -0.85 -10.55 11.42
C LEU A 50 0.09 -11.43 12.25
N SER A 51 0.81 -10.82 13.19
CA SER A 51 1.49 -11.59 14.24
C SER A 51 0.46 -12.08 15.24
N PRO A 52 0.47 -13.36 15.63
CA PRO A 52 -0.34 -13.83 16.74
C PRO A 52 -0.02 -13.00 17.98
N SER A 53 -1.06 -12.61 18.73
CA SER A 53 -0.88 -11.95 20.03
C SER A 53 -0.08 -12.88 20.94
N PHE A 54 0.86 -12.35 21.73
CA PHE A 54 1.60 -13.11 22.75
C PHE A 54 0.69 -13.84 23.76
N LYS A 55 -0.60 -13.45 23.81
CA LYS A 55 -1.62 -14.07 24.65
C LYS A 55 -2.14 -15.39 24.08
N ASP A 56 -2.06 -15.57 22.78
CA ASP A 56 -2.50 -16.76 22.06
C ASP A 56 -1.25 -17.46 21.51
N ASN A 57 -0.49 -18.09 22.41
CA ASN A 57 0.65 -18.90 22.02
C ASN A 57 0.18 -20.04 21.09
N HIS A 58 1.01 -20.32 20.10
CA HIS A 58 0.90 -21.36 19.07
C HIS A 58 0.06 -20.99 17.84
N GLY A 59 0.74 -20.64 16.75
CA GLY A 59 0.14 -20.84 15.42
C GLY A 59 0.52 -19.77 14.41
N THR A 60 1.19 -20.23 13.35
CA THR A 60 1.24 -19.73 11.96
C THR A 60 0.86 -18.27 11.71
N GLU A 61 1.79 -17.53 11.09
CA GLU A 61 1.57 -16.22 10.48
C GLU A 61 0.27 -16.19 9.65
N ILE A 62 -0.73 -15.39 10.07
CA ILE A 62 -2.01 -15.27 9.35
C ILE A 62 -1.85 -14.16 8.32
N ILE A 63 -1.91 -14.53 7.04
CA ILE A 63 -1.92 -13.55 5.94
C ILE A 63 -3.37 -13.21 5.58
N LEU A 64 -3.75 -11.95 5.76
CA LEU A 64 -5.05 -11.41 5.39
C LEU A 64 -4.95 -10.51 4.15
N LEU A 65 -6.05 -10.40 3.44
CA LEU A 65 -6.18 -9.46 2.33
C LEU A 65 -6.81 -8.18 2.85
N LEU A 66 -6.05 -7.09 2.79
CA LEU A 66 -6.49 -5.79 3.28
C LEU A 66 -7.79 -5.39 2.58
N ASN A 67 -8.87 -5.29 3.37
CA ASN A 67 -10.23 -4.97 2.90
C ASN A 67 -10.72 -5.79 1.69
N SER A 68 -10.19 -7.01 1.51
CA SER A 68 -10.48 -7.87 0.35
C SER A 68 -10.42 -7.14 -1.00
N CYS A 69 -9.46 -6.21 -1.15
CA CYS A 69 -9.30 -5.39 -2.34
C CYS A 69 -8.06 -5.78 -3.16
N VAL A 70 -8.07 -5.43 -4.44
CA VAL A 70 -6.96 -5.57 -5.38
C VAL A 70 -6.74 -4.22 -6.05
N PHE A 71 -5.51 -3.74 -6.06
CA PHE A 71 -5.12 -2.56 -6.83
C PHE A 71 -4.75 -3.00 -8.24
N VAL A 72 -5.27 -2.34 -9.27
CA VAL A 72 -4.99 -2.69 -10.67
C VAL A 72 -4.58 -1.44 -11.42
N LYS A 73 -3.47 -1.53 -12.15
CA LYS A 73 -2.94 -0.43 -12.94
C LYS A 73 -3.45 -0.55 -14.37
N LEU A 74 -4.20 0.45 -14.81
CA LEU A 74 -4.91 0.43 -16.10
C LEU A 74 -4.66 1.72 -16.86
N SER A 75 -4.53 1.60 -18.19
CA SER A 75 -4.40 2.74 -19.10
C SER A 75 -5.75 3.34 -19.48
N GLU A 76 -6.83 2.54 -19.44
CA GLU A 76 -8.16 2.94 -19.89
C GLU A 76 -9.23 2.56 -18.87
N ILE A 77 -10.13 3.50 -18.61
CA ILE A 77 -11.28 3.30 -17.71
C ILE A 77 -12.28 2.27 -18.28
N SER A 78 -12.34 2.11 -19.61
CA SER A 78 -13.17 1.10 -20.28
C SER A 78 -12.81 -0.34 -19.84
N VAL A 79 -11.56 -0.57 -19.44
CA VAL A 79 -11.09 -1.85 -18.93
C VAL A 79 -11.55 -2.07 -17.49
N VAL A 80 -11.68 -1.01 -16.70
CA VAL A 80 -12.21 -1.05 -15.32
C VAL A 80 -13.61 -1.66 -15.30
N GLU A 81 -14.46 -1.28 -16.26
CA GLU A 81 -15.83 -1.82 -16.40
C GLU A 81 -15.85 -3.31 -16.78
N LYS A 82 -14.88 -3.78 -17.56
CA LYS A 82 -14.78 -5.21 -17.90
C LYS A 82 -14.36 -6.03 -16.67
N VAL A 83 -13.47 -5.48 -15.86
CA VAL A 83 -12.99 -6.11 -14.64
C VAL A 83 -14.05 -6.07 -13.53
N SER A 84 -14.96 -5.10 -13.54
CA SER A 84 -16.05 -4.98 -12.56
C SER A 84 -17.00 -6.21 -12.53
N LYS A 85 -17.04 -7.00 -13.62
CA LYS A 85 -17.74 -8.29 -13.64
C LYS A 85 -17.24 -9.29 -12.57
N HIS A 86 -16.03 -9.08 -12.07
CA HIS A 86 -15.35 -9.96 -11.11
C HIS A 86 -15.18 -9.32 -9.71
N GLY A 87 -15.58 -8.06 -9.53
CA GLY A 87 -15.50 -7.32 -8.27
C GLY A 87 -16.06 -5.90 -8.38
N ASN A 88 -16.36 -5.25 -7.26
CA ASN A 88 -16.85 -3.87 -7.28
C ASN A 88 -15.69 -2.87 -7.35
N VAL A 89 -15.74 -1.93 -8.27
CA VAL A 89 -14.76 -0.85 -8.32
C VAL A 89 -15.05 0.11 -7.17
N LEU A 90 -14.02 0.55 -6.46
CA LEU A 90 -14.19 1.54 -5.39
C LEU A 90 -14.49 2.91 -6.01
N TYR A 91 -15.56 3.56 -5.55
CA TYR A 91 -15.94 4.90 -5.98
C TYR A 91 -15.95 5.87 -4.81
N TRP A 92 -15.45 7.08 -5.06
CA TRP A 92 -15.60 8.25 -4.21
C TRP A 92 -16.46 9.28 -4.93
N LEU A 93 -17.58 9.70 -4.32
CA LEU A 93 -18.48 10.71 -4.90
C LEU A 93 -18.79 10.48 -6.39
N ASN A 94 -19.17 9.24 -6.74
CA ASN A 94 -19.47 8.80 -8.11
C ASN A 94 -18.30 8.82 -9.11
N LYS A 95 -17.05 8.97 -8.65
CA LYS A 95 -15.84 8.82 -9.47
C LYS A 95 -15.03 7.63 -8.99
N PRO A 96 -14.43 6.83 -9.89
CA PRO A 96 -13.60 5.72 -9.46
C PRO A 96 -12.41 6.23 -8.64
N ALA A 97 -12.08 5.51 -7.57
CA ALA A 97 -10.97 5.85 -6.71
C ALA A 97 -9.66 5.70 -7.48
N LEU A 98 -9.03 6.84 -7.77
CA LEU A 98 -7.70 6.92 -8.37
C LEU A 98 -6.67 7.00 -7.26
N ILE A 99 -5.84 5.97 -7.17
CA ILE A 99 -4.79 5.88 -6.16
C ILE A 99 -3.47 6.32 -6.77
N PRO A 100 -2.71 7.23 -6.13
CA PRO A 100 -1.41 7.63 -6.65
C PRO A 100 -0.37 6.52 -6.43
N ASP A 101 0.60 6.36 -7.35
CA ASP A 101 1.69 5.39 -7.20
C ASP A 101 2.43 5.54 -5.86
N SER A 102 2.56 6.77 -5.36
CA SER A 102 3.15 7.05 -4.05
C SER A 102 2.42 6.37 -2.89
N GLU A 103 1.10 6.27 -2.93
CA GLU A 103 0.34 5.55 -1.90
C GLU A 103 0.51 4.04 -2.00
N ILE A 104 0.54 3.50 -3.22
CA ILE A 104 0.82 2.08 -3.44
C ILE A 104 2.20 1.71 -2.90
N LEU A 105 3.21 2.56 -3.16
CA LEU A 105 4.57 2.36 -2.67
C LEU A 105 4.65 2.48 -1.14
N LEU A 106 4.00 3.48 -0.54
CA LEU A 106 3.94 3.63 0.92
C LEU A 106 3.25 2.43 1.57
N LEU A 107 2.13 1.97 1.00
CA LEU A 107 1.39 0.81 1.47
C LEU A 107 2.27 -0.45 1.42
N ARG A 108 2.91 -0.73 0.28
CA ARG A 108 3.82 -1.87 0.12
C ARG A 108 4.93 -1.85 1.15
N ASN A 109 5.65 -0.73 1.26
CA ASN A 109 6.75 -0.57 2.20
C ASN A 109 6.31 -0.74 3.66
N PHE A 110 5.09 -0.32 3.98
CA PHE A 110 4.56 -0.41 5.33
C PHE A 110 4.15 -1.84 5.69
N LEU A 111 3.49 -2.55 4.76
CA LEU A 111 3.08 -3.94 4.94
C LEU A 111 4.26 -4.92 4.97
N GLU A 112 5.33 -4.67 4.20
CA GLU A 112 6.53 -5.53 4.19
C GLU A 112 7.37 -5.40 5.47
N LYS A 113 7.39 -4.21 6.11
CA LYS A 113 8.30 -3.92 7.23
C LYS A 113 7.68 -4.12 8.61
N LYS A 114 6.35 -4.19 8.72
CA LYS A 114 5.65 -4.06 10.00
C LYS A 114 4.50 -5.05 10.11
N SER A 115 4.37 -5.67 11.29
CA SER A 115 3.20 -6.48 11.62
C SER A 115 2.04 -5.55 11.99
N ILE A 116 1.03 -5.52 11.13
CA ILE A 116 -0.17 -4.70 11.32
C ILE A 116 -0.99 -5.29 12.45
N ILE A 117 -1.53 -4.43 13.31
CA ILE A 117 -2.38 -4.83 14.44
C ILE A 117 -3.81 -4.32 14.28
N LYS A 118 -3.98 -3.18 13.59
CA LYS A 118 -5.27 -2.52 13.44
C LYS A 118 -5.37 -1.76 12.14
N ILE A 119 -6.57 -1.75 11.57
CA ILE A 119 -6.95 -1.01 10.37
C ILE A 119 -8.18 -0.18 10.72
N GLU A 120 -8.14 1.11 10.43
CA GLU A 120 -9.22 2.07 10.68
C GLU A 120 -9.62 2.75 9.36
N ARG A 121 -10.90 3.12 9.23
CA ARG A 121 -11.37 3.96 8.12
C ARG A 121 -11.12 5.43 8.45
N VAL A 122 -10.71 6.20 7.45
CA VAL A 122 -10.55 7.66 7.56
C VAL A 122 -11.33 8.37 6.46
N PRO A 123 -11.71 9.65 6.65
CA PRO A 123 -12.34 10.45 5.61
C PRO A 123 -11.46 10.56 4.36
N VAL A 124 -12.10 10.52 3.19
CA VAL A 124 -11.46 10.72 1.89
C VAL A 124 -11.80 12.10 1.37
N TYR A 125 -10.78 12.87 1.02
CA TYR A 125 -10.93 14.19 0.42
C TYR A 125 -10.59 14.13 -1.07
N MET A 126 -11.49 14.63 -1.92
CA MET A 126 -11.23 14.74 -3.37
C MET A 126 -10.15 15.77 -3.69
N ASN A 127 -10.03 16.81 -2.85
CA ASN A 127 -9.00 17.82 -3.02
C ASN A 127 -7.66 17.27 -2.55
N ARG A 128 -6.73 17.06 -3.49
CA ARG A 128 -5.40 16.52 -3.22
C ARG A 128 -4.58 17.36 -2.24
N LEU A 129 -4.88 18.66 -2.11
CA LEU A 129 -4.24 19.54 -1.12
C LEU A 129 -4.62 19.19 0.32
N LEU A 130 -5.78 18.55 0.54
CA LEU A 130 -6.24 18.07 1.84
C LEU A 130 -5.81 16.61 2.10
N SER A 131 -5.48 15.89 1.03
CA SER A 131 -5.07 14.48 1.03
C SER A 131 -3.57 14.35 1.29
N SER A 132 -3.15 14.67 2.51
CA SER A 132 -1.78 14.44 2.96
C SER A 132 -1.65 13.06 3.58
N ASN A 133 -0.94 12.16 2.91
CA ASN A 133 -0.53 10.90 3.53
C ASN A 133 0.45 11.20 4.67
N LYS A 134 0.23 10.57 5.82
CA LYS A 134 1.01 10.83 7.03
C LYS A 134 1.48 9.52 7.61
N MET A 135 2.78 9.39 7.82
CA MET A 135 3.36 8.36 8.66
C MET A 135 3.93 9.02 9.91
N HIS A 136 3.52 8.57 11.09
CA HIS A 136 4.09 9.03 12.34
C HIS A 136 4.27 7.86 13.31
N PHE A 137 5.16 8.05 14.27
CA PHE A 137 5.32 7.16 15.41
C PHE A 137 4.58 7.76 16.59
N ASP A 138 3.77 6.94 17.26
CA ASP A 138 3.10 7.25 18.51
C ASP A 138 3.97 6.68 19.63
N GLU A 139 4.62 7.57 20.39
CA GLU A 139 5.54 7.21 21.47
C GLU A 139 4.82 6.59 22.67
N GLU A 140 3.60 7.02 22.95
CA GLU A 140 2.80 6.52 24.07
C GLU A 140 2.34 5.09 23.80
N LEU A 141 1.85 4.83 22.59
CA LEU A 141 1.36 3.51 22.17
C LEU A 141 2.45 2.61 21.58
N GLN A 142 3.69 3.10 21.48
CA GLN A 142 4.83 2.41 20.85
C GLN A 142 4.44 1.80 19.49
N SER A 143 3.84 2.61 18.63
CA SER A 143 3.28 2.12 17.37
C SER A 143 3.43 3.09 16.21
N TYR A 144 3.53 2.55 15.00
CA TYR A 144 3.56 3.32 13.76
C TYR A 144 2.17 3.42 13.18
N HIS A 145 1.79 4.64 12.78
CA HIS A 145 0.54 4.95 12.13
C HIS A 145 0.81 5.43 10.71
N LEU A 146 0.21 4.79 9.71
CA LEU A 146 0.22 5.23 8.32
C LEU A 146 -1.20 5.56 7.89
N THR A 147 -1.43 6.80 7.48
CA THR A 147 -2.70 7.25 6.91
C THR A 147 -2.58 7.36 5.39
N LEU A 148 -3.43 6.62 4.68
CA LEU A 148 -3.55 6.60 3.21
C LEU A 148 -4.89 7.18 2.82
N THR A 149 -4.85 8.42 2.36
CA THR A 149 -6.05 9.25 2.19
C THR A 149 -6.82 8.94 0.91
N ALA A 150 -6.16 8.56 -0.20
CA ALA A 150 -6.87 8.18 -1.42
C ALA A 150 -7.61 6.84 -1.27
N ILE A 151 -7.07 5.93 -0.44
CA ILE A 151 -7.69 4.64 -0.12
C ILE A 151 -8.71 4.77 1.04
N GLY A 152 -8.59 5.81 1.86
CA GLY A 152 -9.48 6.05 3.00
C GLY A 152 -9.22 5.15 4.20
N ILE A 153 -7.95 4.78 4.42
CA ILE A 153 -7.56 3.89 5.53
C ILE A 153 -6.41 4.45 6.36
N LYS A 154 -6.37 4.04 7.62
CA LYS A 154 -5.24 4.22 8.53
C LYS A 154 -4.81 2.85 9.05
N LEU A 155 -3.52 2.54 8.89
CA LEU A 155 -2.89 1.32 9.35
C LEU A 155 -2.10 1.61 10.62
N ILE A 156 -2.20 0.74 11.61
CA ILE A 156 -1.48 0.83 12.88
C ILE A 156 -0.69 -0.47 13.06
N ALA A 157 0.58 -0.33 13.44
CA ALA A 157 1.49 -1.44 13.66
C ALA A 157 2.34 -1.21 14.91
N HIS A 158 2.42 -2.18 15.83
CA HIS A 158 3.30 -2.05 17.00
C HIS A 158 4.77 -2.06 16.60
N LEU A 159 5.59 -1.36 17.37
CA LEU A 159 7.02 -1.56 17.39
C LEU A 159 7.28 -2.96 17.96
N LYS A 160 7.61 -3.93 17.12
CA LYS A 160 8.27 -5.14 17.62
C LYS A 160 9.62 -4.69 18.15
N LEU A 161 9.77 -4.65 19.47
CA LEU A 161 11.09 -4.77 20.08
C LEU A 161 11.61 -6.11 19.58
N TYR A 162 12.55 -6.09 18.64
CA TYR A 162 13.36 -7.27 18.40
C TYR A 162 14.07 -7.54 19.74
N SER A 163 13.55 -8.47 20.53
CA SER A 163 14.44 -9.17 21.44
C SER A 163 15.45 -9.82 20.52
N THR A 164 16.69 -9.35 20.60
CA THR A 164 17.87 -10.05 20.13
C THR A 164 17.94 -11.37 20.90
N GLY A 165 17.15 -12.35 20.48
CA GLY A 165 17.42 -13.74 20.71
C GLY A 165 18.51 -14.13 19.75
N LEU A 166 19.67 -14.52 20.30
CA LEU A 166 20.72 -15.18 19.54
C LEU A 166 20.10 -16.31 18.73
N ASP A 167 20.24 -16.25 17.41
CA ASP A 167 20.46 -17.47 16.64
C ASP A 167 21.44 -17.13 15.52
N ASP A 168 22.60 -17.76 15.61
CA ASP A 168 23.72 -17.64 14.69
C ASP A 168 23.30 -18.11 13.29
N LYS A 169 23.38 -17.20 12.31
CA LYS A 169 23.88 -17.45 10.95
C LYS A 169 23.96 -16.15 10.15
N LYS A 170 25.19 -15.62 10.02
CA LYS A 170 25.57 -14.66 8.94
C LYS A 170 25.47 -15.37 7.57
N PRO A 171 25.16 -14.65 6.48
CA PRO A 171 26.21 -13.97 5.68
C PRO A 171 25.82 -12.51 5.33
N HIS A 172 26.71 -11.54 5.60
CA HIS A 172 27.61 -10.85 4.64
C HIS A 172 26.97 -9.70 3.81
N SER A 173 27.34 -8.46 4.17
CA SER A 173 27.50 -7.24 3.33
C SER A 173 26.24 -6.67 2.61
N SER A 174 25.79 -5.42 2.73
CA SER A 174 26.43 -4.13 3.04
C SER A 174 25.40 -3.03 3.37
N MET A 175 25.90 -1.97 4.02
CA MET A 175 25.40 -0.58 4.11
C MET A 175 24.51 -0.18 5.32
N THR A 176 25.19 0.13 6.42
CA THR A 176 25.15 1.38 7.22
C THR A 176 24.40 2.56 6.57
N LEU A 177 23.70 3.50 7.22
CA LEU A 177 23.85 4.23 8.48
C LEU A 177 22.60 5.14 8.58
N TYR A 178 21.97 5.32 9.74
CA TYR A 178 21.55 6.67 10.15
C TYR A 178 21.68 6.83 11.67
N LYS A 179 22.37 7.91 12.00
CA LYS A 179 23.04 8.25 13.25
C LYS A 179 22.07 8.47 14.42
N LYS A 180 22.48 7.91 15.55
CA LYS A 180 22.26 8.38 16.90
C LYS A 180 22.81 9.82 17.01
N ASN A 181 21.96 10.81 17.25
CA ASN A 181 22.39 12.12 17.71
C ASN A 181 21.94 12.34 19.15
N ASN A 182 22.93 12.45 20.02
CA ASN A 182 22.82 12.83 21.42
C ASN A 182 22.43 14.31 21.51
N PHE A 183 21.49 14.64 22.39
CA PHE A 183 21.51 15.90 23.12
C PHE A 183 21.21 15.60 24.60
N LYS A 184 22.28 15.43 25.36
CA LYS A 184 22.33 15.80 26.78
C LYS A 184 23.09 17.12 26.83
N LEU A 185 22.44 18.19 27.27
CA LEU A 185 23.11 19.20 28.08
C LEU A 185 22.15 19.59 29.21
N ALA A 186 22.67 19.43 30.42
CA ALA A 186 22.08 19.89 31.67
C ALA A 186 22.58 21.31 31.96
N GLN A 187 21.73 22.09 32.64
CA GLN A 187 21.96 23.19 33.61
C GLN A 187 20.58 23.89 33.76
N ARG A 188 19.86 23.99 34.90
CA ARG A 188 20.21 24.43 36.28
C ARG A 188 21.18 25.61 36.19
N LEU A 189 20.75 26.87 36.25
CA LEU A 189 19.94 27.58 37.26
C LEU A 189 19.06 28.64 36.61
#